data_AF-A0A955SJW8-F1
#
_entry.id   AF-A0A955SJW8-F1
#
_cell.length_a   1.000
_cell.length_b   1.000
_cell.length_c   1.000
_cell.angle_alpha   90.00
_cell.angle_beta   90.00
_cell.angle_gamma   90.00
#
_symmetry.space_group_name_H-M   'P 1'
#
loop_
_entity.id
_entity.type
_entity.pdbx_description
1 polymer ?
#
loop_
_entity_poly.entity_id
_entity_poly.type
_entity_poly.pdbx_seq_one_letter_code
_entity_poly.pdbx_strand_id
1 'polypeptide(L)' 'MTMAQEPQSAKYTGMPQSAIATGVVDYVCSPTQMPEQILAYIRGPYLAPMPSGPGEEKDVGPFLQKVFVLLRDRT' A
#
# COMPACT_ATOMS: atom_id res chain seq x y z
N MET A 1 -1.49 -5.34 1.88
CA MET A 1 -1.53 -4.41 3.02
C MET A 1 -1.29 -5.18 4.30
N THR A 2 -0.26 -4.79 5.04
CA THR A 2 0.06 -5.24 6.39
C THR A 2 -0.04 -4.05 7.36
N MET A 3 -0.43 -4.31 8.59
CA MET A 3 -0.65 -3.27 9.59
C MET A 3 -0.23 -3.77 10.97
N ALA A 4 0.37 -2.90 11.77
CA ALA A 4 0.68 -3.15 13.17
C ALA A 4 0.06 -2.08 14.07
N GLN A 5 -0.32 -2.47 15.29
CA GLN A 5 -0.80 -1.52 16.28
C GLN A 5 0.33 -0.61 16.74
N GLU A 6 0.04 0.67 16.96
CA GLU A 6 0.98 1.56 17.62
C GLU A 6 1.34 1.01 19.02
N PRO A 7 2.62 0.71 19.31
CA PRO A 7 3.02 0.06 20.56
C PRO A 7 2.51 0.76 21.82
N GLN A 8 2.46 2.09 21.80
CA GLN A 8 2.01 2.93 22.93
C GLN A 8 0.52 2.74 23.25
N SER A 9 -0.28 2.35 22.26
CA SER A 9 -1.71 2.07 22.43
C SER A 9 -2.00 0.62 22.84
N ALA A 10 -0.99 -0.26 22.77
CA ALA A 10 -1.14 -1.68 23.03
C ALA A 10 -0.95 -1.99 24.51
N LYS A 11 -1.80 -2.87 25.06
CA LYS A 11 -1.60 -3.41 26.42
C LYS A 11 -0.27 -4.14 26.57
N TYR A 12 0.18 -4.79 25.51
CA TYR A 12 1.47 -5.47 25.43
C TYR A 12 2.14 -5.13 24.11
N THR A 13 3.36 -4.58 24.16
CA THR A 13 4.04 -4.03 22.99
C THR A 13 4.82 -5.06 22.18
N GLY A 14 5.05 -6.25 22.73
CA GLY A 14 5.96 -7.24 22.14
C GLY A 14 5.59 -7.66 20.73
N MET A 15 4.31 -8.02 20.49
CA MET A 15 3.86 -8.42 19.15
C MET A 15 3.90 -7.25 18.15
N PRO A 16 3.34 -6.06 18.46
CA PRO A 16 3.48 -4.90 17.57
C PRO A 16 4.93 -4.53 17.23
N GLN A 17 5.83 -4.47 18.23
CA GLN A 17 7.24 -4.14 17.99
C GLN A 17 7.95 -5.20 17.14
N SER A 18 7.66 -6.48 17.38
CA SER A 18 8.23 -7.57 16.59
C SER A 18 7.78 -7.50 15.13
N ALA A 19 6.49 -7.21 14.88
CA ALA A 19 5.98 -7.02 13.53
C ALA A 19 6.65 -5.83 12.83
N ILE A 20 6.78 -4.69 13.50
CA ILE A 20 7.43 -3.49 12.94
C ILE A 20 8.91 -3.75 12.60
N ALA A 21 9.63 -4.47 13.46
CA ALA A 21 11.04 -4.78 13.27
C ALA A 21 11.34 -5.62 12.01
N THR A 22 10.34 -6.30 11.44
CA THR A 22 10.49 -7.04 10.18
C THR A 22 10.69 -6.14 8.95
N GLY A 23 10.34 -4.84 9.05
CA GLY A 23 10.44 -3.89 7.94
C GLY A 23 9.39 -4.09 6.84
N VAL A 24 8.41 -4.99 7.02
CA VAL A 24 7.36 -5.27 6.02
C VAL A 24 5.97 -4.75 6.40
N VAL A 25 5.89 -3.84 7.39
CA VAL A 25 4.64 -3.23 7.84
C VAL A 25 4.35 -1.97 7.04
N ASP A 26 3.21 -1.92 6.34
CA ASP A 26 2.80 -0.74 5.57
C ASP A 26 2.30 0.41 6.47
N TYR A 27 1.59 0.08 7.56
CA TYR A 27 0.97 1.05 8.46
C TYR A 27 1.18 0.71 9.94
N VAL A 28 1.57 1.72 10.73
CA VAL A 28 1.55 1.68 12.20
C VAL A 28 0.52 2.68 12.70
N CYS A 29 -0.54 2.22 13.36
CA CYS A 29 -1.61 3.09 13.82
C CYS A 29 -2.33 2.55 15.06
N SER A 30 -3.03 3.43 15.77
CA SER A 30 -3.83 3.06 16.94
C SER A 30 -5.10 2.29 16.53
N PRO A 31 -5.72 1.49 17.42
CA PRO A 31 -6.90 0.69 17.10
C PRO A 31 -8.08 1.49 16.55
N THR A 32 -8.20 2.78 16.93
CA THR A 32 -9.27 3.66 16.45
C THR A 32 -9.07 4.11 15.01
N GLN A 33 -7.83 4.12 14.50
CA GLN A 33 -7.48 4.53 13.15
C GLN A 33 -7.43 3.35 12.16
N MET A 34 -7.22 2.13 12.64
CA MET A 34 -7.15 0.93 11.79
C MET A 34 -8.37 0.73 10.87
N PRO A 35 -9.63 0.92 11.33
CA PRO A 35 -10.80 0.69 10.50
C PRO A 35 -10.83 1.58 9.25
N GLU A 36 -10.38 2.83 9.37
CA GLU A 36 -10.32 3.76 8.25
C GLU A 36 -9.37 3.26 7.16
N GLN A 37 -8.18 2.77 7.55
CA GLN A 37 -7.19 2.22 6.62
C GLN A 37 -7.69 0.94 5.94
N ILE A 38 -8.34 0.05 6.69
CA ILE A 38 -8.94 -1.17 6.14
C ILE A 38 -10.02 -0.82 5.11
N LEU A 39 -10.92 0.11 5.43
CA LEU A 39 -11.98 0.54 4.52
C LEU A 39 -11.40 1.23 3.27
N ALA A 40 -10.37 2.06 3.42
CA ALA A 40 -9.68 2.67 2.30
C ALA A 40 -9.06 1.62 1.36
N TYR A 41 -8.43 0.59 1.91
CA TYR A 41 -7.86 -0.51 1.13
C TYR A 41 -8.93 -1.32 0.38
N ILE A 42 -10.04 -1.66 1.06
CA ILE A 42 -11.17 -2.39 0.47
C ILE A 42 -11.83 -1.60 -0.67
N ARG A 43 -11.98 -0.28 -0.50
CA ARG A 43 -12.56 0.60 -1.53
C ARG A 43 -11.58 0.93 -2.66
N GLY A 44 -10.30 0.63 -2.48
CA GLY A 44 -9.28 0.87 -3.47
C GLY A 44 -9.39 -0.06 -4.68
N PRO A 45 -8.68 0.27 -5.78
CA PRO A 45 -8.69 -0.54 -7.00
C PRO A 45 -8.05 -1.93 -6.81
N TYR A 46 -7.34 -2.15 -5.71
CA TYR A 46 -6.60 -3.38 -5.40
C TYR A 46 -7.51 -4.60 -5.15
N LEU A 47 -8.74 -4.36 -4.68
CA LEU A 47 -9.74 -5.40 -4.42
C LEU A 47 -10.97 -5.27 -5.32
N ALA A 48 -10.99 -4.28 -6.21
CA ALA A 48 -12.01 -4.17 -7.23
C ALA A 48 -11.94 -5.41 -8.14
N PRO A 49 -13.07 -6.03 -8.51
CA PRO A 49 -13.08 -7.03 -9.56
C PRO A 49 -12.45 -6.40 -10.80
N MET A 50 -11.34 -6.96 -11.28
CA MET A 50 -10.80 -6.57 -12.56
C MET A 50 -11.92 -6.75 -13.59
N PRO A 51 -12.28 -5.74 -14.39
CA PRO A 51 -13.21 -5.95 -15.47
C PRO A 51 -12.61 -7.03 -16.37
N SER A 52 -13.22 -8.20 -16.39
CA SER A 52 -12.94 -9.31 -17.30
C SER A 52 -13.38 -8.92 -18.72
N GLY A 53 -12.84 -7.82 -19.24
CA GLY A 53 -12.90 -7.51 -20.67
C GLY A 53 -11.80 -8.28 -21.39
N PRO A 54 -11.92 -8.53 -22.71
CA PRO A 54 -10.80 -9.03 -23.48
C PRO A 54 -9.60 -8.13 -23.22
N GLY A 55 -8.49 -8.73 -22.77
CA GLY A 55 -7.28 -8.02 -22.41
C GLY A 55 -6.71 -7.32 -23.65
N GLU A 56 -7.08 -6.07 -23.86
CA GLU A 56 -6.31 -5.18 -24.71
C GLU A 56 -4.97 -4.96 -23.99
N GLU A 57 -3.92 -5.63 -24.45
CA GLU A 57 -2.55 -5.27 -24.13
C GLU A 57 -2.34 -3.83 -24.63
N LYS A 58 -2.49 -2.87 -23.73
CA LYS A 58 -2.14 -1.49 -24.01
C LYS A 58 -0.62 -1.42 -24.12
N ASP A 59 -0.10 -1.03 -25.27
CA ASP A 59 1.32 -0.74 -25.43
C ASP A 59 1.69 0.44 -24.52
N VAL A 60 2.35 0.12 -23.40
CA VAL A 60 2.81 1.08 -22.39
C VAL A 60 4.21 1.62 -22.67
N GLY A 61 4.91 1.11 -23.69
CA GLY A 61 6.27 1.51 -24.05
C GLY A 61 6.44 3.03 -24.25
N PRO A 62 5.56 3.68 -25.04
CA PRO A 62 5.63 5.13 -25.26
C PRO A 62 5.44 5.96 -23.98
N PHE A 63 4.60 5.49 -23.06
CA PHE A 63 4.35 6.16 -21.78
C PHE A 63 5.56 6.06 -20.85
N LEU A 64 6.19 4.88 -20.77
CA LEU A 64 7.38 4.68 -19.96
C LEU A 64 8.58 5.49 -20.46
N GLN A 65 8.77 5.59 -21.78
CA GLN A 65 9.80 6.46 -22.37
C GLN A 65 9.63 7.91 -21.92
N LYS A 66 8.40 8.44 -21.92
CA LYS A 66 8.11 9.79 -21.44
C LYS A 66 8.45 9.97 -19.96
N VAL A 67 8.12 8.99 -19.12
CA VAL A 67 8.49 9.00 -17.69
C VAL A 67 10.01 9.02 -17.52
N PHE A 68 10.76 8.20 -18.27
CA PHE A 68 12.22 8.17 -18.18
C PHE A 68 12.87 9.50 -18.58
N VAL A 69 12.37 10.18 -19.61
CA VAL A 69 12.86 11.52 -19.97
C VAL A 69 12.61 12.51 -18.83
N LEU A 70 11.41 12.51 -18.24
CA LEU A 70 11.07 13.42 -17.14
C LEU A 70 11.90 13.17 -15.87
N LEU A 71 12.22 11.90 -15.57
CA LEU A 71 13.09 11.56 -14.46
C LEU A 71 14.53 12.01 -14.72
N ARG A 72 15.05 11.79 -15.93
CA ARG A 72 16.39 12.22 -16.33
C ARG A 72 16.59 13.73 -16.26
N ASP A 73 15.57 14.52 -16.57
CA ASP A 73 15.67 15.98 -16.48
C ASP A 73 15.65 16.52 -15.03
N ARG A 74 15.26 15.71 -14.05
CA ARG A 74 15.11 16.10 -12.63
C ARG A 74 16.09 15.43 -11.67
N THR A 75 17.05 14.68 -12.20
CA THR A 75 18.20 14.10 -11.48
C THR A 75 19.48 14.43 -12.23
#